data_AF-A0A2E5I4S4-F1
#
_entry.id   AF-A0A2E5I4S4-F1
#
_cell.length_a   1.000
_cell.length_b   1.000
_cell.length_c   1.000
_cell.angle_alpha   90.00
_cell.angle_beta   90.00
_cell.angle_gamma   90.00
#
_symmetry.space_group_name_H-M   'P 1'
#
loop_
_entity.id
_entity.type
_entity.pdbx_description
1 polymer ?
#
loop_
_entity_poly.entity_id
_entity_poly.type
_entity_poly.pdbx_seq_one_letter_code
_entity_poly.pdbx_strand_id
1 'polypeptide(L)'
;MFRISILAGVFILVLPPVNGSAKQMDGIHTKSVKGGNSRLQIFEQDGNHISTWTQFGRPSGLYIDANDVLYSADSESNATWGNNPGWKRGIRIGSAVDGWVTALIPDPDNASTTGAEGVAADAYGNIYGAELGPQMLRKYVKR
;
A
#
# COMPACT_ATOMS: atom_id res chain seq x y z
N MET A 1 -10.23 15.36 16.51
CA MET A 1 -8.83 15.43 16.96
C MET A 1 -8.01 14.65 15.93
N PHE A 2 -7.34 15.33 15.00
CA PHE A 2 -6.55 14.68 13.95
C PHE A 2 -5.15 14.39 14.48
N ARG A 3 -4.76 13.12 14.49
CA ARG A 3 -3.36 12.70 14.66
C ARG A 3 -3.01 11.79 13.49
N ILE A 4 -2.19 12.34 12.59
CA ILE A 4 -1.28 11.54 11.77
C ILE A 4 -0.11 11.26 12.71
N SER A 5 -0.06 10.05 13.27
CA SER A 5 1.11 9.60 14.01
C SER A 5 1.89 8.69 13.09
N ILE A 6 2.80 9.32 12.35
CA ILE A 6 4.14 8.81 12.13
C ILE A 6 4.96 9.65 13.13
N LEU A 7 5.93 9.08 13.84
CA LEU A 7 6.81 9.85 14.74
C LEU A 7 7.11 11.22 14.11
N ALA A 8 6.67 12.29 14.77
CA ALA A 8 6.67 13.68 14.33
C ALA A 8 7.36 13.96 12.97
N GLY A 9 6.59 14.05 11.87
CA GLY A 9 7.05 14.71 10.63
C GLY A 9 7.37 13.84 9.41
N VAL A 10 7.03 12.55 9.40
CA VAL A 10 7.32 11.68 8.25
C VAL A 10 6.05 11.40 7.44
N PHE A 11 6.13 11.31 6.10
CA PHE A 11 5.04 10.88 5.21
C PHE A 11 5.53 9.74 4.29
N ILE A 12 4.66 8.76 4.02
CA ILE A 12 4.93 7.71 3.03
C ILE A 12 4.35 8.16 1.68
N LEU A 13 5.20 8.28 0.67
CA LEU A 13 4.80 8.67 -0.68
C LEU A 13 5.12 7.54 -1.68
N VAL A 14 4.11 7.10 -2.40
CA VAL A 14 4.27 6.23 -3.58
C VAL A 14 4.47 7.13 -4.79
N LEU A 15 5.71 7.24 -5.29
CA LEU A 15 6.01 8.10 -6.44
C LEU A 15 5.75 7.39 -7.77
N PRO A 16 5.38 8.12 -8.85
CA PRO A 16 5.46 7.65 -10.25
C PRO A 16 6.90 7.45 -10.75
N PRO A 17 7.12 6.77 -11.89
CA PRO A 17 8.41 6.80 -12.57
C PRO A 17 8.81 8.23 -12.94
N VAL A 18 10.12 8.48 -12.85
CA VAL A 18 10.79 9.78 -12.94
C VAL A 18 10.35 10.57 -14.18
N ASN A 19 9.55 11.62 -13.99
CA ASN A 19 9.42 12.86 -14.80
C ASN A 19 8.21 13.71 -14.36
N GLY A 20 8.09 14.03 -13.06
CA GLY A 20 7.03 14.91 -12.57
C GLY A 20 7.25 15.34 -11.13
N SER A 21 6.98 16.61 -10.84
CA SER A 21 7.18 17.26 -9.55
C SER A 21 6.37 16.61 -8.42
N ALA A 22 7.02 16.39 -7.27
CA ALA A 22 6.37 15.91 -6.05
C ALA A 22 5.35 16.95 -5.58
N LYS A 23 4.09 16.55 -5.41
CA LYS A 23 3.04 17.38 -4.82
C LYS A 23 2.84 16.96 -3.37
N GLN A 24 2.95 17.94 -2.46
CA GLN A 24 2.49 17.83 -1.08
C GLN A 24 0.98 17.60 -1.08
N MET A 25 0.52 16.59 -0.33
CA MET A 25 -0.89 16.25 -0.22
C MET A 25 -1.23 16.05 1.25
N ASP A 26 -2.06 16.95 1.78
CA ASP A 26 -2.69 16.79 3.10
C ASP A 26 -3.70 15.65 3.02
N GLY A 27 -3.29 14.47 3.50
CA GLY A 27 -4.08 13.24 3.47
C GLY A 27 -3.48 12.18 2.54
N ILE A 28 -3.56 10.91 2.97
CA ILE A 28 -3.07 9.74 2.22
C ILE A 28 -3.87 9.65 0.90
N HIS A 29 -3.29 10.18 -0.17
CA HIS A 29 -3.79 10.02 -1.54
C HIS A 29 -2.88 9.04 -2.27
N THR A 30 -3.42 7.88 -2.63
CA THR A 30 -2.70 6.81 -3.32
C THR A 30 -2.92 6.95 -4.82
N LYS A 31 -1.85 7.14 -5.59
CA LYS A 31 -1.89 7.03 -7.05
C LYS A 31 -0.70 6.19 -7.52
N SER A 32 -0.95 4.91 -7.79
CA SER A 32 -0.01 4.08 -8.54
C SER A 32 0.06 4.53 -9.99
N VAL A 33 1.26 4.61 -10.55
CA VAL A 33 1.47 4.90 -11.97
C VAL A 33 2.01 3.65 -12.65
N LYS A 34 1.41 3.32 -13.78
CA LYS A 34 1.80 2.21 -14.65
C LYS A 34 3.25 2.40 -15.12
N GLY A 35 4.15 1.55 -14.60
CA GLY A 35 5.56 1.47 -15.00
C GLY A 35 6.55 1.68 -13.84
N GLY A 36 6.96 0.58 -13.20
CA GLY A 36 8.31 0.46 -12.61
C GLY A 36 8.52 0.71 -11.11
N ASN A 37 7.52 1.10 -10.31
CA ASN A 37 7.76 1.41 -8.89
C ASN A 37 7.13 0.37 -7.94
N SER A 38 7.77 -0.80 -7.82
CA SER A 38 7.48 -1.82 -6.78
C SER A 38 8.15 -1.46 -5.44
N ARG A 39 7.88 -0.26 -4.93
CA ARG A 39 8.50 0.24 -3.69
C ARG A 39 7.63 1.27 -2.97
N LEU A 40 7.85 1.37 -1.67
CA LEU A 40 7.45 2.49 -0.83
C LEU A 40 8.68 3.37 -0.58
N GLN A 41 8.47 4.68 -0.56
CA GLN A 41 9.52 5.63 -0.20
C GLN A 41 9.02 6.48 0.96
N ILE A 42 9.92 6.67 1.92
CA ILE A 42 9.68 7.41 3.14
C ILE A 42 10.43 8.73 3.02
N PHE A 43 9.74 9.81 3.32
CA PHE A 43 10.30 11.15 3.26
C PHE A 43 10.02 11.91 4.55
N GLU A 44 10.94 12.81 4.89
CA GLU A 44 10.69 13.91 5.82
C GLU A 44 9.63 14.86 5.23
N GLN A 45 9.01 15.66 6.09
CA GLN A 45 8.00 16.64 5.69
C GLN A 45 8.50 17.69 4.68
N ASP A 46 9.80 17.97 4.68
CA ASP A 46 10.45 18.87 3.73
C ASP A 46 10.80 18.21 2.39
N GLY A 47 10.47 16.92 2.23
CA GLY A 47 10.70 16.14 1.01
C GLY A 47 12.05 15.44 0.96
N ASN A 48 12.86 15.47 2.04
CA ASN A 48 14.10 14.70 2.10
C ASN A 48 13.82 13.19 2.16
N HIS A 49 14.49 12.41 1.32
CA HIS A 49 14.34 10.95 1.28
C HIS A 49 15.00 10.31 2.51
N ILE A 50 14.23 9.50 3.25
CA ILE A 50 14.71 8.77 4.44
C ILE A 50 15.03 7.34 4.07
N SER A 51 14.08 6.62 3.45
CA SER A 51 14.23 5.20 3.19
C SER A 51 13.37 4.71 2.02
N THR A 52 13.72 3.53 1.53
CA THR A 52 12.96 2.82 0.51
C THR A 52 12.67 1.41 1.00
N TRP A 53 11.40 1.01 0.98
CA TRP A 53 10.96 -0.34 1.31
C TRP A 53 10.44 -1.06 0.07
N THR A 54 10.91 -2.29 -0.15
CA THR A 54 10.54 -3.14 -1.30
C THR A 54 9.72 -4.35 -0.87
N GLN A 55 9.62 -4.58 0.44
CA GLN A 55 8.98 -5.74 1.03
C GLN A 55 7.44 -5.71 0.96
N PHE A 56 6.85 -4.59 0.52
CA PHE A 56 5.39 -4.40 0.41
C PHE A 56 4.81 -4.69 -0.99
N GLY A 57 5.55 -5.35 -1.88
CA GLY A 57 5.05 -5.79 -3.20
C GLY A 57 5.03 -4.66 -4.24
N ARG A 58 3.94 -4.55 -5.01
CA ARG A 58 3.70 -3.39 -5.89
C ARG A 58 2.49 -2.59 -5.39
N PRO A 59 2.70 -1.66 -4.43
CA PRO A 59 1.61 -0.96 -3.77
C PRO A 59 0.74 -0.14 -4.73
N SER A 60 -0.56 -0.34 -4.67
CA SER A 60 -1.58 0.48 -5.32
C SER A 60 -2.32 1.39 -4.34
N GLY A 61 -2.48 0.94 -3.09
CA GLY A 61 -3.11 1.67 -2.00
C GLY A 61 -2.46 1.39 -0.66
N LEU A 62 -2.44 2.38 0.23
CA LEU A 62 -1.86 2.31 1.56
C LEU A 62 -2.83 2.82 2.62
N TYR A 63 -2.79 2.20 3.79
CA TYR A 63 -3.46 2.67 5.00
C TYR A 63 -2.57 2.40 6.21
N ILE A 64 -2.55 3.33 7.17
CA ILE A 64 -1.89 3.14 8.46
C ILE A 64 -2.95 3.34 9.54
N ASP A 65 -3.08 2.37 10.45
CA ASP A 65 -4.02 2.46 11.57
C ASP A 65 -3.42 3.20 12.77
N ALA A 66 -4.19 3.32 13.85
CA ALA A 66 -3.75 4.01 15.07
C ALA A 66 -2.65 3.28 15.87
N ASN A 67 -2.27 2.07 15.45
CA ASN A 67 -1.26 1.22 16.11
C ASN A 67 0.00 1.08 15.25
N ASP A 68 0.22 2.01 14.30
CA ASP A 68 1.32 1.98 13.35
C ASP A 68 1.37 0.69 12.50
N VAL A 69 0.22 0.10 12.21
CA VAL A 69 0.11 -1.03 11.27
C VAL A 69 -0.11 -0.49 9.86
N LEU A 70 0.84 -0.78 8.97
CA LEU A 70 0.80 -0.48 7.56
C LEU A 70 0.11 -1.61 6.78
N TYR A 71 -0.93 -1.23 6.04
CA TYR A 71 -1.65 -2.07 5.10
C TYR A 71 -1.32 -1.59 3.69
N SER A 72 -0.85 -2.51 2.84
CA SER A 72 -0.50 -2.24 1.46
C SER A 72 -1.28 -3.13 0.52
N ALA A 73 -2.23 -2.53 -0.19
CA ALA A 73 -2.91 -3.15 -1.32
C ALA A 73 -1.89 -3.31 -2.47
N ASP A 74 -1.79 -4.51 -3.03
CA ASP A 74 -0.98 -4.84 -4.18
C ASP A 74 -1.90 -5.51 -5.21
N SER A 75 -2.54 -4.70 -6.05
CA SER A 75 -3.40 -5.14 -7.18
C SER A 75 -2.61 -5.51 -8.42
N GLU A 76 -1.31 -5.24 -8.38
CA GLU A 76 -0.51 -4.98 -9.54
C GLU A 76 0.56 -6.08 -9.71
N SER A 77 1.02 -6.73 -8.64
CA SER A 77 1.87 -7.93 -8.73
C SER A 77 1.07 -9.11 -9.28
N ASN A 78 1.36 -9.58 -10.49
CA ASN A 78 0.79 -10.81 -11.01
C ASN A 78 1.79 -11.58 -11.89
N ALA A 79 1.55 -12.88 -12.04
CA ALA A 79 2.34 -13.75 -12.90
C ALA A 79 1.99 -13.58 -14.39
N THR A 80 0.73 -13.26 -14.70
CA THR A 80 0.20 -13.22 -16.09
C THR A 80 0.67 -12.00 -16.88
N TRP A 81 0.84 -10.84 -16.23
CA TRP A 81 1.25 -9.57 -16.87
C TRP A 81 2.61 -9.06 -16.38
N GLY A 82 3.32 -9.83 -15.53
CA GLY A 82 4.78 -9.79 -15.40
C GLY A 82 5.40 -8.55 -14.76
N ASN A 83 4.65 -7.76 -14.00
CA ASN A 83 5.17 -6.47 -13.51
C ASN A 83 5.75 -6.51 -12.07
N ASN A 84 5.87 -7.69 -11.43
CA ASN A 84 6.65 -7.91 -10.19
C ASN A 84 6.95 -9.42 -9.95
N PRO A 85 7.89 -10.02 -10.70
CA PRO A 85 8.17 -11.46 -10.62
C PRO A 85 8.54 -11.93 -9.21
N GLY A 86 8.03 -13.10 -8.79
CA GLY A 86 8.29 -13.67 -7.46
C GLY A 86 7.38 -13.15 -6.34
N TRP A 87 6.51 -12.17 -6.62
CA TRP A 87 5.58 -11.60 -5.64
C TRP A 87 4.16 -12.13 -5.81
N LYS A 88 3.55 -12.58 -4.71
CA LYS A 88 2.12 -12.94 -4.67
C LYS A 88 1.26 -11.69 -4.51
N ARG A 89 0.21 -11.57 -5.32
CA ARG A 89 -0.79 -10.49 -5.24
C ARG A 89 -1.58 -10.54 -3.93
N GLY A 90 -2.00 -9.39 -3.39
CA GLY A 90 -2.84 -9.33 -2.20
C GLY A 90 -2.65 -8.08 -1.34
N ILE A 91 -3.12 -8.15 -0.09
CA ILE A 91 -2.92 -7.08 0.90
C ILE A 91 -1.80 -7.52 1.85
N ARG A 92 -0.70 -6.77 1.89
CA ARG A 92 0.38 -6.95 2.86
C ARG A 92 0.12 -6.13 4.10
N ILE A 93 0.44 -6.71 5.25
CA ILE A 93 0.28 -6.09 6.56
C ILE A 93 1.64 -6.12 7.23
N GLY A 94 2.09 -4.98 7.73
CA GLY A 94 3.39 -4.84 8.36
C GLY A 94 3.46 -3.63 9.27
N SER A 95 4.63 -3.40 9.86
CA SER A 95 4.89 -2.25 10.71
C SER A 95 5.17 -1.01 9.86
N ALA A 96 4.52 0.11 10.19
CA ALA A 96 4.83 1.43 9.65
C ALA A 96 6.09 2.05 10.28
N VAL A 97 6.64 1.44 11.34
CA VAL A 97 7.82 1.94 12.06
C VAL A 97 9.11 1.38 11.47
N ASP A 98 9.18 0.06 11.27
CA ASP A 98 10.40 -0.63 10.82
C ASP A 98 10.24 -1.32 9.46
N GLY A 99 9.04 -1.31 8.89
CA GLY A 99 8.75 -1.89 7.58
C GLY A 99 8.68 -3.40 7.58
N TRP A 100 8.66 -4.08 8.73
CA TRP A 100 8.59 -5.53 8.78
C TRP A 100 7.19 -6.04 8.38
N VAL A 101 7.11 -6.88 7.34
CA VAL A 101 5.85 -7.49 6.90
C VAL A 101 5.56 -8.71 7.75
N THR A 102 4.38 -8.74 8.36
CA THR A 102 3.95 -9.79 9.30
C THR A 102 2.86 -10.68 8.73
N ALA A 103 2.10 -10.21 7.73
CA ALA A 103 1.06 -11.02 7.10
C ALA A 103 0.79 -10.64 5.64
N LEU A 104 0.16 -11.58 4.95
CA LEU A 104 -0.35 -11.43 3.59
C LEU A 104 -1.78 -12.00 3.55
N ILE A 105 -2.73 -11.19 3.12
CA ILE A 105 -4.04 -11.65 2.65
C ILE A 105 -3.92 -11.85 1.14
N PRO A 106 -3.81 -13.10 0.64
CA PRO A 106 -3.66 -13.33 -0.77
C PRO A 106 -4.94 -12.96 -1.52
N ASP A 107 -4.78 -12.41 -2.72
CA ASP A 107 -5.88 -12.27 -3.67
C ASP A 107 -6.45 -13.68 -4.00
N PRO A 108 -7.78 -13.90 -3.96
CA PRO A 108 -8.39 -15.19 -4.28
C PRO A 108 -8.13 -15.67 -5.72
N ASP A 109 -7.86 -14.78 -6.67
CA ASP A 109 -7.62 -15.13 -8.07
C ASP A 109 -6.40 -14.39 -8.64
N ASN A 110 -5.43 -15.15 -9.17
CA ASN A 110 -4.20 -14.61 -9.78
C ASN A 110 -4.40 -14.20 -11.26
N ALA A 111 -5.52 -14.59 -11.88
CA ALA A 111 -5.77 -14.44 -13.31
C ALA A 111 -6.78 -13.32 -13.65
N SER A 112 -7.62 -12.92 -12.69
CA SER A 112 -8.66 -11.91 -12.87
C SER A 112 -8.18 -10.45 -12.77
N THR A 113 -9.04 -9.54 -13.24
CA THR A 113 -8.94 -8.08 -13.18
C THR A 113 -8.62 -7.62 -11.75
N THR A 114 -7.74 -6.62 -11.63
CA THR A 114 -7.16 -5.99 -10.41
C THR A 114 -7.76 -6.43 -9.07
N GLY A 115 -6.89 -6.95 -8.18
CA GLY A 115 -7.19 -7.17 -6.76
C GLY A 115 -7.45 -5.86 -6.00
N ALA A 116 -7.30 -5.84 -4.67
CA ALA A 116 -7.50 -4.63 -3.88
C ALA A 116 -6.56 -3.49 -4.35
N GLU A 117 -7.15 -2.37 -4.79
CA GLU A 117 -6.49 -1.14 -5.23
C GLU A 117 -6.42 -0.11 -4.11
N GLY A 118 -7.51 -0.03 -3.34
CA GLY A 118 -7.56 0.69 -2.06
C GLY A 118 -7.64 -0.30 -0.90
N VAL A 119 -7.11 0.10 0.25
CA VAL A 119 -7.21 -0.68 1.49
C VAL A 119 -7.52 0.24 2.67
N ALA A 120 -8.32 -0.24 3.62
CA ALA A 120 -8.54 0.38 4.91
C ALA A 120 -8.73 -0.69 5.99
N ALA A 121 -8.60 -0.32 7.25
CA ALA A 121 -8.95 -1.17 8.38
C ALA A 121 -9.79 -0.42 9.41
N ASP A 122 -10.59 -1.16 10.19
CA ASP A 122 -11.34 -0.61 11.33
C ASP A 122 -10.68 -0.94 12.67
N ALA A 123 -11.15 -0.30 13.75
CA ALA A 123 -10.63 -0.48 15.11
C ALA A 123 -10.79 -1.92 15.67
N TYR A 124 -11.59 -2.76 15.02
CA TYR A 124 -11.75 -4.18 15.39
C TYR A 124 -10.79 -5.08 14.61
N GLY A 125 -9.92 -4.50 13.77
CA GLY A 125 -8.97 -5.24 12.95
C GLY A 125 -9.59 -5.86 11.71
N ASN A 126 -10.81 -5.46 11.31
CA ASN A 126 -11.34 -5.88 10.01
C ASN A 126 -10.68 -5.07 8.91
N ILE A 127 -10.39 -5.72 7.78
CA ILE A 127 -9.70 -5.11 6.65
C ILE A 127 -10.66 -5.04 5.46
N TYR A 128 -10.63 -3.92 4.76
CA TYR A 128 -11.52 -3.62 3.64
C TYR A 128 -10.66 -3.36 2.39
N GLY A 129 -10.86 -4.16 1.35
CA GLY A 129 -10.20 -3.98 0.05
C GLY A 129 -11.19 -3.48 -1.00
N ALA A 130 -10.84 -2.41 -1.71
CA ALA A 130 -11.59 -1.94 -2.87
C ALA A 130 -11.08 -2.66 -4.12
N GLU A 131 -11.82 -3.67 -4.57
CA GLU A 131 -11.45 -4.51 -5.71
C GLU A 131 -12.06 -3.92 -6.99
N LEU A 132 -11.23 -3.25 -7.82
CA LEU A 132 -11.73 -2.59 -9.03
C LEU A 132 -12.20 -3.58 -10.09
N GLY A 133 -11.56 -4.75 -10.16
CA GLY A 133 -11.84 -5.73 -11.19
C GLY A 133 -13.21 -6.38 -11.00
N PRO A 134 -13.47 -6.97 -9.83
CA PRO A 134 -14.79 -7.45 -9.43
C PRO A 134 -15.81 -6.35 -9.09
N GLN A 135 -15.39 -5.07 -9.07
CA GLN A 135 -16.21 -3.90 -8.70
C GLN A 135 -16.91 -4.04 -7.34
N MET A 136 -16.18 -4.52 -6.33
CA MET A 136 -16.74 -4.78 -5.00
C MET A 136 -15.85 -4.29 -3.86
N LEU A 137 -16.48 -4.04 -2.71
CA LEU A 137 -15.80 -3.89 -1.44
C LEU A 137 -15.77 -5.25 -0.75
N ARG A 138 -14.57 -5.75 -0.46
CA ARG A 138 -14.41 -7.02 0.26
C ARG A 138 -13.96 -6.77 1.70
N LYS A 139 -14.63 -7.41 2.66
CA LYS A 139 -14.28 -7.40 4.07
C LYS A 139 -13.55 -8.70 4.44
N TYR A 140 -12.41 -8.56 5.10
CA TYR A 140 -11.62 -9.65 5.64
C TYR A 140 -11.64 -9.57 7.17
N VAL A 141 -11.91 -10.70 7.81
CA VAL A 141 -12.00 -10.83 9.27
C VAL A 141 -11.02 -11.91 9.70
N LYS A 142 -10.22 -11.62 10.72
CA LYS A 142 -9.30 -12.59 11.32
C LYS A 142 -10.11 -13.74 11.94
N ARG A 143 -9.74 -14.98 11.63
CA ARG A 143 -10.27 -16.18 12.30
C ARG A 143 -9.34 -16.62 13.41
#